data_AF-A0A5S9M7V9-F1
#
_entry.id   AF-A0A5S9M7V9-F1
#
_cell.length_a   1.000
_cell.length_b   1.000
_cell.length_c   1.000
_cell.angle_alpha   90.00
_cell.angle_beta   90.00
_cell.angle_gamma   90.00
#
_symmetry.space_group_name_H-M   'P 1'
#
loop_
_entity.id
_entity.type
_entity.pdbx_description
1 polymer ?
#
loop_
_entity_poly.entity_id
_entity_poly.type
_entity_poly.pdbx_seq_one_letter_code
_entity_poly.pdbx_strand_id
1 'polypeptide(L)'
;MTLEAAEELPSSRMAYKKELFNGQKALGELIWMNGQPVEVIGVLAKQKGMFSFDMNEIYVPFAMLTSTFGMNEYDKLSIQVAHADQMKEVGKSAAVILNENHHTEDAYEMINMEEIAEGIGQITSVMTTIIGSIAGISLLVGGIGVMNIMLVSVTERTREIGIRKAMGATRAQILVQFLIESVVLTLIGGLMGIALGLGGASLVSLFAGWPSLVSWQVVCGGVLFSMLIGIVFGLIPANKAARLDPIESLRYE
;
A
#
# COMPACT_ATOMS: atom_id res chain seq x y z
N MET A 1 31.73 3.34 -6.15
CA MET A 1 31.69 1.87 -5.96
C MET A 1 32.35 1.59 -4.63
N THR A 2 31.62 1.01 -3.69
CA THR A 2 31.83 1.12 -2.23
C THR A 2 33.12 0.48 -1.72
N LEU A 3 33.94 1.29 -1.04
CA LEU A 3 34.90 0.82 -0.05
C LEU A 3 34.11 0.45 1.22
N GLU A 4 34.20 -0.82 1.62
CA GLU A 4 33.78 -1.32 2.92
C GLU A 4 35.08 -1.72 3.62
N ALA A 5 35.58 -0.85 4.49
CA ALA A 5 36.73 -1.14 5.33
C ALA A 5 36.20 -1.83 6.60
N ALA A 6 36.13 -3.17 6.54
CA ALA A 6 35.98 -4.02 7.71
C ALA A 6 37.21 -4.94 7.77
N GLU A 7 38.00 -4.73 8.81
CA GLU A 7 39.17 -5.51 9.19
C GLU A 7 38.77 -6.99 9.38
N GLU A 8 39.55 -7.88 8.77
CA GLU A 8 39.52 -9.35 8.87
C GLU A 8 38.30 -10.13 8.35
N LEU A 9 38.21 -10.37 7.02
CA LEU A 9 37.68 -11.63 6.47
C LEU A 9 38.41 -12.04 5.17
N PRO A 10 38.98 -13.25 5.06
CA PRO A 10 39.57 -13.72 3.82
C PRO A 10 38.47 -14.16 2.83
N SER A 11 38.62 -13.75 1.57
CA SER A 11 37.91 -14.23 0.36
C SER A 11 36.40 -13.94 0.25
N SER A 12 36.03 -12.86 -0.44
CA SER A 12 34.66 -12.61 -0.94
C SER A 12 34.67 -11.99 -2.35
N ARG A 13 34.14 -12.71 -3.36
CA ARG A 13 33.80 -12.18 -4.70
C ARG A 13 32.53 -12.91 -5.19
N MET A 14 31.43 -12.22 -5.49
CA MET A 14 30.13 -12.88 -5.71
C MET A 14 29.27 -12.23 -6.81
N ALA A 15 28.58 -13.05 -7.60
CA ALA A 15 27.66 -12.64 -8.68
C ALA A 15 26.37 -13.49 -8.67
N TYR A 16 25.26 -12.93 -9.18
CA TYR A 16 23.92 -13.54 -9.11
C TYR A 16 23.65 -14.67 -10.12
N LYS A 17 22.85 -15.65 -9.67
CA LYS A 17 22.66 -16.96 -10.33
C LYS A 17 21.58 -17.05 -11.41
N LYS A 18 20.60 -16.14 -11.45
CA LYS A 18 19.34 -16.40 -12.18
C LYS A 18 19.28 -15.89 -13.62
N GLU A 19 19.88 -14.75 -13.92
CA GLU A 19 19.86 -14.16 -15.27
C GLU A 19 21.07 -14.56 -16.12
N LEU A 20 22.24 -14.67 -15.50
CA LEU A 20 23.49 -14.99 -16.20
C LEU A 20 23.68 -16.49 -16.49
N PHE A 21 23.07 -17.37 -15.69
CA PHE A 21 23.39 -18.80 -15.70
C PHE A 21 22.21 -19.73 -16.03
N ASN A 22 21.03 -19.22 -16.43
CA ASN A 22 19.87 -20.03 -16.86
C ASN A 22 19.57 -21.26 -15.97
N GLY A 23 19.77 -21.16 -14.65
CA GLY A 23 19.56 -22.25 -13.70
C GLY A 23 20.71 -23.26 -13.54
N GLN A 24 21.83 -23.10 -14.24
CA GLN A 24 23.05 -23.91 -14.07
C GLN A 24 23.85 -23.49 -12.81
N LYS A 25 24.84 -24.31 -12.44
CA LYS A 25 25.73 -24.01 -11.30
C LYS A 25 26.62 -22.82 -11.66
N ALA A 26 26.32 -21.67 -11.05
CA ALA A 26 27.09 -20.43 -11.24
C ALA A 26 28.50 -20.47 -10.62
N LEU A 27 28.77 -21.38 -9.67
CA LEU A 27 30.06 -21.49 -8.99
C LEU A 27 31.10 -22.17 -9.89
N GLY A 28 32.27 -21.55 -10.04
CA GLY A 28 33.40 -22.03 -10.85
C GLY A 28 33.33 -21.65 -12.34
N GLU A 29 32.29 -20.95 -12.77
CA GLU A 29 32.15 -20.49 -14.16
C GLU A 29 32.92 -19.20 -14.40
N LEU A 30 33.45 -19.05 -15.63
CA LEU A 30 34.16 -17.85 -16.06
C LEU A 30 33.20 -16.86 -16.74
N ILE A 31 33.13 -15.65 -16.20
CA ILE A 31 32.44 -14.51 -16.81
C ILE A 31 33.44 -13.54 -17.41
N TRP A 32 33.10 -12.94 -18.54
CA TRP A 32 33.93 -11.92 -19.17
C TRP A 32 33.51 -10.54 -18.67
N MET A 33 34.41 -9.84 -18.02
CA MET A 33 34.24 -8.44 -17.62
C MET A 33 35.32 -7.60 -18.30
N ASN A 34 34.94 -6.57 -19.06
CA ASN A 34 35.87 -5.69 -19.79
C ASN A 34 37.01 -6.42 -20.53
N GLY A 35 36.70 -7.55 -21.19
CA GLY A 35 37.67 -8.32 -21.97
C GLY A 35 38.61 -9.21 -21.15
N GLN A 36 38.41 -9.35 -19.84
CA GLN A 36 39.16 -10.26 -18.99
C GLN A 36 38.25 -11.33 -18.37
N PRO A 37 38.67 -12.61 -18.34
CA PRO A 37 37.90 -13.67 -17.71
C PRO A 37 38.03 -13.60 -16.18
N VAL A 38 36.89 -13.69 -15.49
CA VAL A 38 36.77 -13.66 -14.03
C VAL A 38 35.97 -14.87 -13.56
N GLU A 39 36.46 -15.60 -12.58
CA GLU A 39 35.77 -16.78 -12.05
C GLU A 39 34.75 -16.40 -10.96
N VAL A 40 33.57 -17.02 -11.02
CA VAL A 40 32.50 -16.82 -10.05
C VAL A 40 32.68 -17.78 -8.87
N ILE A 41 33.03 -17.25 -7.70
CA ILE A 41 33.32 -18.06 -6.49
C ILE A 41 32.19 -18.00 -5.44
N GLY A 42 31.17 -17.18 -5.66
CA GLY A 42 30.04 -17.05 -4.73
C GLY A 42 28.82 -16.39 -5.36
N VAL A 43 27.66 -16.58 -4.72
CA VAL A 43 26.37 -16.02 -5.14
C VAL A 43 25.68 -15.43 -3.92
N LEU A 44 25.31 -14.15 -3.99
CA LEU A 44 24.55 -13.50 -2.92
C LEU A 44 23.06 -13.85 -3.00
N ALA A 45 22.42 -13.93 -1.83
CA ALA A 45 20.97 -14.10 -1.76
C ALA A 45 20.27 -12.84 -2.25
N LYS A 46 19.07 -13.00 -2.85
CA LYS A 46 18.33 -11.82 -3.32
C LYS A 46 17.91 -10.92 -2.18
N GLN A 47 18.38 -9.67 -2.20
CA GLN A 47 17.88 -8.66 -1.27
C GLN A 47 16.37 -8.54 -1.50
N LYS A 48 15.61 -8.59 -0.41
CA LYS A 48 14.15 -8.45 -0.44
C LYS A 48 13.81 -7.11 0.19
N GLY A 49 13.03 -6.30 -0.50
CA GLY A 49 12.56 -5.01 0.02
C GLY A 49 12.38 -3.96 -1.06
N MET A 50 11.78 -2.83 -0.69
CA MET A 50 11.50 -1.70 -1.58
C MET A 50 12.75 -1.08 -2.20
N PHE A 51 13.91 -1.28 -1.56
CA PHE A 51 15.23 -0.83 -2.04
C PHE A 51 15.99 -1.89 -2.85
N SER A 52 15.43 -3.09 -3.03
CA SER A 52 15.96 -4.06 -4.00
C SER A 52 15.52 -3.62 -5.39
N PHE A 53 16.18 -2.61 -5.93
CA PHE A 53 16.16 -2.39 -7.37
C PHE A 53 16.72 -3.66 -8.02
N ASP A 54 16.10 -4.11 -9.12
CA ASP A 54 16.49 -5.34 -9.82
C ASP A 54 17.82 -5.12 -10.59
N MET A 55 18.85 -4.72 -9.85
CA MET A 55 20.15 -4.34 -10.35
C MET A 55 21.03 -5.58 -10.29
N ASN A 56 21.58 -5.93 -11.45
CA ASN A 56 22.59 -6.98 -11.55
C ASN A 56 23.92 -6.44 -11.04
N GLU A 57 24.21 -6.72 -9.77
CA GLU A 57 25.45 -6.30 -9.13
C GLU A 57 26.48 -7.43 -9.12
N ILE A 58 27.74 -7.08 -9.42
CA ILE A 58 28.89 -7.97 -9.33
C ILE A 58 29.87 -7.36 -8.34
N TYR A 59 30.25 -8.15 -7.33
CA TYR A 59 31.20 -7.73 -6.30
C TYR A 59 32.59 -8.25 -6.64
N VAL A 60 33.53 -7.33 -6.87
CA VAL A 60 34.93 -7.62 -7.17
C VAL A 60 35.82 -6.86 -6.17
N PRO A 61 36.90 -7.45 -5.64
CA PRO A 61 37.78 -6.78 -4.71
C PRO A 61 38.48 -5.61 -5.36
N PHE A 62 38.63 -4.57 -4.56
CA PHE A 62 39.16 -3.29 -4.98
C PHE A 62 40.52 -3.40 -5.69
N ALA A 63 41.43 -4.23 -5.17
CA ALA A 63 42.75 -4.43 -5.79
C ALA A 63 42.67 -4.88 -7.26
N MET A 64 41.64 -5.65 -7.64
CA MET A 64 41.44 -6.09 -9.03
C MET A 64 40.92 -4.95 -9.93
N LEU A 65 40.10 -4.04 -9.40
CA LEU A 65 39.62 -2.88 -10.17
C LEU A 65 40.78 -1.99 -10.60
N THR A 66 41.74 -1.75 -9.71
CA THR A 66 42.91 -0.92 -10.00
C THR A 66 43.98 -1.67 -10.80
N SER A 67 44.39 -2.87 -10.37
CA SER A 67 45.51 -3.59 -11.00
C SER A 67 45.19 -4.19 -12.37
N THR A 68 43.92 -4.55 -12.59
CA THR A 68 43.52 -5.42 -13.71
C THR A 68 42.63 -4.64 -14.70
N PHE A 69 41.80 -3.72 -14.21
CA PHE A 69 40.91 -2.88 -15.03
C PHE A 69 41.34 -1.40 -15.13
N GLY A 70 42.35 -0.95 -14.37
CA GLY A 70 42.84 0.43 -14.41
C GLY A 70 41.85 1.48 -13.91
N MET A 71 40.83 1.07 -13.15
CA MET A 71 39.80 1.96 -12.61
C MET A 71 40.25 2.53 -11.26
N ASN A 72 40.56 3.83 -11.22
CA ASN A 72 41.04 4.53 -10.02
C ASN A 72 40.06 5.57 -9.45
N GLU A 73 38.87 5.69 -10.03
CA GLU A 73 37.84 6.65 -9.61
C GLU A 73 36.76 5.96 -8.75
N TYR A 74 36.19 6.72 -7.80
CA TYR A 74 35.20 6.20 -6.85
C TYR A 74 33.97 7.10 -6.79
N ASP A 75 32.80 6.53 -7.04
CA ASP A 75 31.55 7.30 -6.95
C ASP A 75 30.84 7.21 -5.60
N LYS A 76 31.24 6.25 -4.74
CA LYS A 76 30.55 5.94 -3.47
C LYS A 76 31.52 5.35 -2.45
N LEU A 77 31.46 5.84 -1.22
CA LEU A 77 32.17 5.33 -0.05
C LEU A 77 31.12 4.81 0.96
N SER A 78 31.31 3.59 1.47
CA SER A 78 30.46 3.06 2.55
C SER A 78 31.22 3.16 3.87
N ILE A 79 30.57 3.61 4.92
CA ILE A 79 31.17 3.73 6.26
C ILE A 79 30.29 2.94 7.22
N GLN A 80 30.87 1.96 7.88
CA GLN A 80 30.18 1.20 8.91
C GLN A 80 30.38 1.87 10.27
N VAL A 81 29.28 2.09 10.99
CA VAL A 81 29.27 2.73 12.30
C VAL A 81 28.92 1.68 13.36
N ALA A 82 29.55 1.77 14.54
CA ALA A 82 29.36 0.80 15.63
C ALA A 82 27.93 0.82 16.19
N HIS A 83 27.28 1.98 16.19
CA HIS A 83 25.92 2.17 16.67
C HIS A 83 25.08 2.95 15.65
N ALA A 84 23.81 2.57 15.50
CA ALA A 84 22.91 3.11 14.48
C ALA A 84 22.51 4.58 14.74
N ASP A 85 22.42 4.98 16.00
CA ASP A 85 22.12 6.35 16.44
C ASP A 85 23.19 7.37 16.00
N GLN A 86 24.44 6.92 15.82
CA GLN A 86 25.55 7.75 15.37
C GLN A 86 25.65 7.89 13.84
N MET A 87 24.87 7.12 13.07
CA MET A 87 25.02 7.03 11.61
C MET A 87 24.85 8.39 10.92
N LYS A 88 23.90 9.21 11.38
CA LYS A 88 23.63 10.53 10.82
C LYS A 88 24.75 11.55 11.12
N GLU A 89 25.26 11.53 12.35
CA GLU A 89 26.32 12.43 12.78
C GLU A 89 27.65 12.08 12.11
N VAL A 90 28.07 10.81 12.20
CA VAL A 90 29.31 10.31 11.59
C VAL A 90 29.29 10.49 10.07
N GLY A 91 28.17 10.21 9.42
CA GLY A 91 28.02 10.39 7.97
C GLY A 91 28.18 11.85 7.53
N LYS A 92 27.60 12.80 8.26
CA LYS A 92 27.79 14.23 7.99
C LYS A 92 29.22 14.67 8.23
N SER A 93 29.83 14.28 9.35
CA SER A 93 31.23 14.61 9.64
C SER A 93 32.18 14.05 8.59
N ALA A 94 31.96 12.82 8.12
CA ALA A 94 32.75 12.22 7.05
C ALA A 94 32.63 13.01 5.73
N ALA A 95 31.41 13.41 5.35
CA ALA A 95 31.18 14.24 4.17
C ALA A 95 31.91 15.60 4.27
N VAL A 96 31.87 16.25 5.44
CA VAL A 96 32.59 17.51 5.68
C VAL A 96 34.10 17.31 5.53
N ILE A 97 34.68 16.29 6.19
CA ILE A 97 36.12 16.01 6.13
C ILE A 97 36.56 15.72 4.68
N LEU A 98 35.77 14.97 3.92
CA LEU A 98 36.07 14.68 2.52
C LEU A 98 36.02 15.94 1.65
N ASN A 99 35.00 16.79 1.83
CA ASN A 99 34.92 18.06 1.12
C ASN A 99 36.09 18.99 1.45
N GLU A 100 36.49 19.08 2.72
CA GLU A 100 37.65 19.86 3.16
C GLU A 100 38.97 19.34 2.55
N ASN A 101 39.20 18.02 2.62
CA ASN A 101 40.42 17.40 2.11
C ASN A 101 40.56 17.48 0.58
N HIS A 102 39.44 17.47 -0.13
CA HIS A 102 39.42 17.53 -1.60
C HIS A 102 39.17 18.94 -2.15
N HIS A 103 39.03 19.94 -1.27
CA HIS A 103 38.74 21.33 -1.64
C HIS A 103 37.51 21.48 -2.54
N THR A 104 36.45 20.74 -2.22
CA THR A 104 35.18 20.77 -2.94
C THR A 104 34.09 21.41 -2.09
N GLU A 105 33.24 22.22 -2.70
CA GLU A 105 32.00 22.70 -2.09
C GLU A 105 30.90 21.68 -2.42
N ASP A 106 30.62 20.78 -1.48
CA ASP A 106 29.50 19.81 -1.53
C ASP A 106 29.58 18.71 -2.60
N ALA A 107 30.78 18.31 -3.03
CA ALA A 107 30.93 17.15 -3.91
C ALA A 107 30.66 15.81 -3.20
N TYR A 108 30.88 15.77 -1.88
CA TYR A 108 30.63 14.59 -1.05
C TYR A 108 29.38 14.81 -0.18
N GLU A 109 28.35 14.02 -0.41
CA GLU A 109 27.12 14.05 0.36
C GLU A 109 26.80 12.67 0.95
N MET A 110 26.20 12.68 2.14
CA MET A 110 25.72 11.47 2.77
C MET A 110 24.29 11.17 2.31
N ILE A 111 24.09 9.98 1.74
CA ILE A 111 22.76 9.49 1.39
C ILE A 111 22.13 8.88 2.64
N ASN A 112 21.17 9.58 3.24
CA ASN A 112 20.42 9.08 4.37
C ASN A 112 19.24 8.21 3.90
N MET A 113 19.40 6.89 3.98
CA MET A 113 18.33 5.96 3.61
C MET A 113 17.08 6.08 4.50
N GLU A 114 17.23 6.51 5.75
CA GLU A 114 16.10 6.76 6.65
C GLU A 114 15.24 7.94 6.16
N GLU A 115 15.88 9.03 5.74
CA GLU A 115 15.19 10.22 5.22
C GLU A 115 14.47 9.94 3.89
N ILE A 116 15.08 9.12 3.03
CA ILE A 116 14.42 8.63 1.80
C ILE A 116 13.20 7.77 2.16
N ALA A 117 13.34 6.84 3.12
CA ALA A 117 12.24 5.99 3.57
C ALA A 117 11.11 6.81 4.20
N GLU A 118 11.42 7.80 5.02
CA GLU A 118 10.47 8.75 5.60
C GLU A 118 9.76 9.57 4.51
N GLY A 119 10.49 10.09 3.52
CA GLY A 119 9.92 10.83 2.39
C GLY A 119 8.94 9.98 1.57
N ILE A 120 9.30 8.73 1.26
CA ILE A 120 8.41 7.76 0.59
C ILE A 120 7.18 7.45 1.46
N GLY A 121 7.40 7.25 2.76
CA GLY A 121 6.34 7.03 3.75
C GLY A 121 5.34 8.18 3.78
N GLN A 122 5.84 9.43 3.77
CA GLN A 122 5.01 10.62 3.73
C GLN A 122 4.18 10.71 2.45
N ILE A 123 4.80 10.48 1.28
CA ILE A 123 4.08 10.46 -0.01
C ILE A 123 2.98 9.39 0.00
N THR A 124 3.31 8.19 0.47
CA THR A 124 2.37 7.05 0.53
C THR A 124 1.21 7.35 1.48
N SER A 125 1.49 7.99 2.63
CA SER A 125 0.48 8.42 3.59
C SER A 125 -0.45 9.47 3.00
N VAL A 126 0.09 10.48 2.30
CA VAL A 126 -0.72 11.51 1.63
C VAL A 126 -1.62 10.89 0.57
N MET A 127 -1.08 10.01 -0.28
CA MET A 127 -1.86 9.31 -1.30
C MET A 127 -2.96 8.43 -0.67
N THR A 128 -2.62 7.70 0.38
CA THR A 128 -3.59 6.88 1.14
C THR A 128 -4.71 7.75 1.71
N THR A 129 -4.38 8.92 2.25
CA THR A 129 -5.34 9.87 2.81
C THR A 129 -6.27 10.44 1.72
N ILE A 130 -5.71 10.81 0.55
CA ILE A 130 -6.49 11.31 -0.58
C ILE A 130 -7.46 10.24 -1.09
N ILE A 131 -6.95 9.04 -1.37
CA ILE A 131 -7.77 7.92 -1.88
C ILE A 131 -8.84 7.53 -0.85
N GLY A 132 -8.46 7.44 0.43
CA GLY A 132 -9.39 7.17 1.53
C GLY A 132 -10.47 8.23 1.67
N SER A 133 -10.13 9.51 1.49
CA SER A 133 -11.08 10.62 1.53
C SER A 133 -12.07 10.55 0.36
N ILE A 134 -11.59 10.31 -0.85
CA ILE A 134 -12.44 10.12 -2.04
C ILE A 134 -13.38 8.93 -1.83
N ALA A 135 -12.85 7.79 -1.36
CA ALA A 135 -13.65 6.62 -1.07
C ALA A 135 -14.72 6.90 0.01
N GLY A 136 -14.37 7.64 1.07
CA GLY A 136 -15.30 8.06 2.12
C GLY A 136 -16.41 8.96 1.59
N ILE A 137 -16.09 9.93 0.73
CA ILE A 137 -17.08 10.79 0.07
C ILE A 137 -17.98 9.95 -0.84
N SER A 138 -17.42 9.04 -1.65
CA SER A 138 -18.20 8.14 -2.50
C SER A 138 -19.16 7.27 -1.69
N LEU A 139 -18.74 6.80 -0.51
CA LEU A 139 -19.59 6.02 0.37
C LEU A 139 -20.74 6.86 0.95
N LEU A 140 -20.49 8.12 1.32
CA LEU A 140 -21.54 9.05 1.75
C LEU A 140 -22.55 9.31 0.62
N VAL A 141 -22.09 9.57 -0.60
CA VAL A 141 -22.96 9.74 -1.78
C VAL A 141 -23.78 8.47 -2.04
N GLY A 142 -23.17 7.29 -1.89
CA GLY A 142 -23.88 6.01 -1.95
C GLY A 142 -24.95 5.88 -0.87
N GLY A 143 -24.66 6.32 0.36
CA GLY A 143 -25.62 6.37 1.48
C GLY A 143 -26.83 7.27 1.19
N ILE A 144 -26.61 8.43 0.57
CA ILE A 144 -27.69 9.31 0.11
C ILE A 144 -28.56 8.60 -0.93
N GLY A 145 -27.96 7.82 -1.83
CA GLY A 145 -28.70 6.98 -2.78
C GLY A 145 -29.62 5.98 -2.10
N VAL A 146 -29.12 5.27 -1.07
CA VAL A 146 -29.93 4.35 -0.26
C VAL A 146 -31.08 5.08 0.43
N MET A 147 -30.82 6.25 1.01
CA MET A 147 -31.86 7.08 1.63
C MET A 147 -32.97 7.43 0.63
N ASN A 148 -32.61 7.85 -0.58
CA ASN A 148 -33.58 8.24 -1.60
C ASN A 148 -34.45 7.06 -2.06
N ILE A 149 -33.84 5.92 -2.33
CA ILE A 149 -34.58 4.70 -2.69
C ILE A 149 -35.55 4.33 -1.56
N MET A 150 -35.09 4.41 -0.31
CA MET A 150 -35.93 4.10 0.85
C MET A 150 -37.07 5.11 1.03
N LEU A 151 -36.83 6.41 0.82
CA LEU A 151 -37.88 7.43 0.84
C LEU A 151 -38.96 7.15 -0.21
N VAL A 152 -38.55 6.87 -1.44
CA VAL A 152 -39.48 6.54 -2.55
C VAL A 152 -40.28 5.28 -2.23
N SER A 153 -39.62 4.22 -1.75
CA SER A 153 -40.27 2.96 -1.38
C SER A 153 -41.29 3.13 -0.26
N VAL A 154 -40.98 3.95 0.75
CA VAL A 154 -41.94 4.30 1.82
C VAL A 154 -43.14 5.03 1.26
N THR A 155 -42.93 6.00 0.35
CA THR A 155 -44.03 6.75 -0.25
C THR A 155 -44.92 5.89 -1.14
N GLU A 156 -44.38 4.93 -1.89
CA GLU A 156 -45.16 3.98 -2.69
C GLU A 156 -45.97 3.02 -1.79
N ARG A 157 -45.37 2.56 -0.69
CA ARG A 157 -46.01 1.61 0.25
C ARG A 157 -46.84 2.30 1.34
N THR A 158 -47.10 3.61 1.25
CA THR A 158 -47.80 4.41 2.28
C THR A 158 -49.14 3.77 2.70
N ARG A 159 -49.95 3.34 1.72
CA ARG A 159 -51.26 2.73 1.95
C ARG A 159 -51.17 1.40 2.70
N GLU A 160 -50.19 0.56 2.36
CA GLU A 160 -49.95 -0.71 3.05
C GLU A 160 -49.55 -0.51 4.52
N ILE A 161 -48.68 0.47 4.78
CA ILE A 161 -48.24 0.83 6.13
C ILE A 161 -49.44 1.32 6.97
N GLY A 162 -50.32 2.11 6.35
CA GLY A 162 -51.57 2.58 6.94
C GLY A 162 -52.48 1.45 7.40
N ILE A 163 -52.70 0.47 6.52
CA ILE A 163 -53.51 -0.73 6.82
C ILE A 163 -52.89 -1.52 7.97
N ARG A 164 -51.57 -1.76 7.97
CA ARG A 164 -50.88 -2.47 9.06
C ARG A 164 -51.05 -1.75 10.40
N LYS A 165 -50.90 -0.42 10.43
CA LYS A 165 -51.10 0.37 11.66
C LYS A 165 -52.56 0.37 12.12
N ALA A 166 -53.53 0.43 11.21
CA ALA A 166 -54.95 0.33 11.54
C ALA A 166 -55.31 -1.03 12.18
N MET A 167 -54.59 -2.09 11.79
CA MET A 167 -54.70 -3.42 12.41
C MET A 167 -53.87 -3.58 13.70
N GLY A 168 -53.26 -2.51 14.22
CA GLY A 168 -52.54 -2.51 15.50
C GLY A 168 -51.03 -2.71 15.41
N ALA A 169 -50.41 -2.65 14.22
CA ALA A 169 -48.95 -2.69 14.11
C ALA A 169 -48.32 -1.49 14.83
N THR A 170 -47.36 -1.77 15.71
CA THR A 170 -46.66 -0.73 16.48
C THR A 170 -45.68 0.03 15.59
N ARG A 171 -45.37 1.29 15.96
CA ARG A 171 -44.35 2.11 15.27
C ARG A 171 -43.00 1.39 15.20
N ALA A 172 -42.64 0.65 16.25
CA ALA A 172 -41.40 -0.12 16.32
C ALA A 172 -41.35 -1.25 15.29
N GLN A 173 -42.45 -1.97 15.07
CA GLN A 173 -42.51 -3.04 14.06
C GLN A 173 -42.29 -2.49 12.64
N ILE A 174 -42.90 -1.35 12.31
CA ILE A 174 -42.70 -0.70 11.02
C ILE A 174 -41.25 -0.22 10.87
N LEU A 175 -40.69 0.40 11.92
CA LEU A 175 -39.31 0.88 11.91
C LEU A 175 -38.31 -0.27 11.70
N VAL A 176 -38.47 -1.37 12.42
CA VAL A 176 -37.59 -2.55 12.31
C VAL A 176 -37.66 -3.19 10.93
N GLN A 177 -38.85 -3.25 10.31
CA GLN A 177 -39.00 -3.78 8.95
C GLN A 177 -38.15 -2.98 7.95
N PHE A 178 -38.29 -1.65 7.93
CA PHE A 178 -37.53 -0.80 7.02
C PHE A 178 -36.04 -0.78 7.34
N LEU A 179 -35.68 -0.85 8.63
CA LEU A 179 -34.28 -0.94 9.04
C LEU A 179 -33.63 -2.23 8.54
N ILE A 180 -34.32 -3.37 8.63
CA ILE A 180 -33.84 -4.64 8.09
C ILE A 180 -33.68 -4.53 6.56
N GLU A 181 -34.63 -3.90 5.85
CA GLU A 181 -34.53 -3.69 4.39
C GLU A 181 -33.28 -2.86 4.03
N SER A 182 -33.00 -1.77 4.77
CA SER A 182 -31.78 -0.98 4.59
C SER A 182 -30.50 -1.77 4.90
N VAL A 183 -30.48 -2.54 5.99
CA VAL A 183 -29.32 -3.33 6.38
C VAL A 183 -29.05 -4.43 5.36
N VAL A 184 -30.07 -5.11 4.86
CA VAL A 184 -29.92 -6.16 3.84
C VAL A 184 -29.41 -5.57 2.52
N LEU A 185 -29.96 -4.43 2.08
CA LEU A 185 -29.48 -3.74 0.88
C LEU A 185 -28.02 -3.31 1.00
N THR A 186 -27.63 -2.73 2.14
CA THR A 186 -26.24 -2.30 2.37
C THR A 186 -25.28 -3.48 2.54
N LEU A 187 -25.73 -4.60 3.11
CA LEU A 187 -24.92 -5.80 3.24
C LEU A 187 -24.68 -6.48 1.88
N ILE A 188 -25.71 -6.59 1.04
CA ILE A 188 -25.57 -7.09 -0.34
C ILE A 188 -24.66 -6.16 -1.15
N GLY A 189 -24.88 -4.85 -1.07
CA GLY A 189 -24.03 -3.85 -1.72
C GLY A 189 -22.57 -3.93 -1.25
N GLY A 190 -22.36 -4.11 0.05
CA GLY A 190 -21.03 -4.28 0.65
C GLY A 190 -20.33 -5.55 0.16
N LEU A 191 -21.02 -6.69 0.13
CA LEU A 191 -20.48 -7.95 -0.39
C LEU A 191 -20.11 -7.83 -1.87
N MET A 192 -20.97 -7.22 -2.70
CA MET A 192 -20.65 -6.95 -4.10
C MET A 192 -19.47 -5.98 -4.24
N GLY A 193 -19.40 -4.94 -3.41
CA GLY A 193 -18.29 -4.01 -3.37
C GLY A 193 -16.96 -4.68 -3.03
N ILE A 194 -16.95 -5.60 -2.05
CA ILE A 194 -15.77 -6.40 -1.70
C ILE A 194 -15.37 -7.30 -2.88
N ALA A 195 -16.32 -8.00 -3.50
CA ALA A 195 -16.05 -8.87 -4.64
C ALA A 195 -15.45 -8.09 -5.82
N LEU A 196 -16.02 -6.93 -6.16
CA LEU A 196 -15.51 -6.04 -7.20
C LEU A 196 -14.15 -5.44 -6.83
N GLY A 197 -13.94 -5.05 -5.56
CA GLY A 197 -12.68 -4.53 -5.08
C GLY A 197 -11.54 -5.54 -5.14
N LEU A 198 -11.78 -6.76 -4.66
CA LEU A 198 -10.84 -7.88 -4.74
C LEU A 198 -10.55 -8.29 -6.19
N GLY A 199 -11.60 -8.36 -7.02
CA GLY A 199 -11.48 -8.66 -8.44
C GLY A 199 -10.66 -7.61 -9.19
N GLY A 200 -10.97 -6.33 -8.96
CA GLY A 200 -10.23 -5.19 -9.53
C GLY A 200 -8.77 -5.17 -9.08
N ALA A 201 -8.51 -5.37 -7.78
CA ALA A 201 -7.15 -5.44 -7.25
C ALA A 201 -6.34 -6.59 -7.87
N SER A 202 -6.97 -7.75 -8.08
CA SER A 202 -6.33 -8.91 -8.73
C SER A 202 -6.03 -8.64 -10.21
N LEU A 203 -6.95 -7.96 -10.91
CA LEU A 203 -6.78 -7.60 -12.31
C LEU A 203 -5.64 -6.60 -12.49
N VAL A 204 -5.59 -5.56 -11.66
CA VAL A 204 -4.50 -4.57 -11.67
C VAL A 204 -3.17 -5.22 -11.33
N SER A 205 -3.14 -6.12 -10.34
CA SER A 205 -1.94 -6.88 -9.98
C SER A 205 -1.40 -7.70 -11.17
N LEU A 206 -2.28 -8.32 -11.95
CA LEU A 206 -1.90 -9.11 -13.12
C LEU A 206 -1.29 -8.25 -14.24
N PHE A 207 -1.90 -7.09 -14.55
CA PHE A 207 -1.44 -6.23 -15.64
C PHE A 207 -0.23 -5.36 -15.27
N ALA A 208 -0.17 -4.89 -14.03
CA ALA A 208 0.89 -3.99 -13.56
C ALA A 208 2.09 -4.74 -12.96
N GLY A 209 1.98 -6.05 -12.72
CA GLY A 209 3.02 -6.84 -12.05
C GLY A 209 3.23 -6.45 -10.58
N TRP A 210 2.30 -5.72 -9.98
CA TRP A 210 2.38 -5.27 -8.59
C TRP A 210 1.85 -6.32 -7.64
N PRO A 211 2.44 -6.48 -6.44
CA PRO A 211 1.92 -7.41 -5.45
C PRO A 211 0.53 -6.93 -4.97
N SER A 212 -0.47 -7.80 -5.02
CA SER A 212 -1.80 -7.51 -4.48
C SER A 212 -1.77 -7.65 -2.96
N LEU A 213 -1.55 -6.54 -2.25
CA LEU A 213 -1.68 -6.51 -0.78
C LEU A 213 -3.06 -5.98 -0.41
N VAL A 214 -3.96 -6.90 -0.07
CA VAL A 214 -5.28 -6.56 0.49
C VAL A 214 -5.22 -6.70 2.00
N SER A 215 -5.44 -5.60 2.73
CA SER A 215 -5.56 -5.62 4.19
C SER A 215 -6.99 -5.96 4.61
N TRP A 216 -7.15 -7.11 5.29
CA TRP A 216 -8.46 -7.53 5.83
C TRP A 216 -9.01 -6.55 6.87
N GLN A 217 -8.13 -5.85 7.60
CA GLN A 217 -8.53 -4.81 8.56
C GLN A 217 -9.24 -3.65 7.86
N VAL A 218 -8.75 -3.23 6.69
CA VAL A 218 -9.37 -2.17 5.88
C VAL A 218 -10.70 -2.63 5.31
N VAL A 219 -10.78 -3.89 4.86
CA VAL A 219 -12.04 -4.50 4.37
C VAL A 219 -13.09 -4.52 5.48
N CYS A 220 -12.76 -5.07 6.66
CA CYS A 220 -13.66 -5.08 7.80
C CYS A 220 -14.06 -3.67 8.24
N GLY A 221 -13.12 -2.73 8.30
CA GLY A 221 -13.39 -1.33 8.61
C GLY A 221 -14.36 -0.69 7.61
N GLY A 222 -14.17 -0.93 6.31
CA GLY A 222 -15.05 -0.45 5.24
C GLY A 222 -16.46 -1.04 5.33
N VAL A 223 -16.60 -2.34 5.62
CA VAL A 223 -17.91 -3.00 5.81
C VAL A 223 -18.65 -2.43 7.02
N LEU A 224 -17.97 -2.28 8.16
CA LEU A 224 -18.56 -1.68 9.35
C LEU A 224 -19.00 -0.24 9.11
N PHE A 225 -18.18 0.54 8.43
CA PHE A 225 -18.50 1.93 8.10
C PHE A 225 -19.66 2.03 7.11
N SER A 226 -19.72 1.14 6.11
CA SER A 226 -20.85 1.03 5.18
C SER A 226 -22.15 0.64 5.88
N MET A 227 -22.11 -0.31 6.82
CA MET A 227 -23.27 -0.67 7.65
C MET A 227 -23.75 0.51 8.48
N LEU A 228 -22.84 1.26 9.12
CA LEU A 228 -23.18 2.43 9.91
C LEU A 228 -23.90 3.47 9.06
N ILE A 229 -23.36 3.79 7.88
CA ILE A 229 -23.99 4.69 6.91
C ILE A 229 -25.37 4.17 6.48
N GLY A 230 -25.48 2.88 6.14
CA GLY A 230 -26.75 2.23 5.79
C GLY A 230 -27.82 2.35 6.87
N ILE A 231 -27.44 2.14 8.13
CA ILE A 231 -28.33 2.29 9.28
C ILE A 231 -28.76 3.75 9.43
N VAL A 232 -27.82 4.70 9.42
CA VAL A 232 -28.13 6.13 9.62
C VAL A 232 -29.08 6.64 8.53
N PHE A 233 -28.75 6.38 7.26
CA PHE A 233 -29.54 6.84 6.13
C PHE A 233 -30.85 6.05 5.94
N GLY A 234 -30.94 4.82 6.43
CA GLY A 234 -32.17 4.02 6.46
C GLY A 234 -33.13 4.40 7.60
N LEU A 235 -32.59 4.81 8.76
CA LEU A 235 -33.39 5.14 9.94
C LEU A 235 -34.24 6.40 9.72
N ILE A 236 -33.74 7.38 8.97
CA ILE A 236 -34.45 8.63 8.67
C ILE A 236 -35.80 8.37 7.97
N PRO A 237 -35.86 7.70 6.79
CA PRO A 237 -37.11 7.36 6.13
C PRO A 237 -37.95 6.36 6.93
N ALA A 238 -37.33 5.37 7.58
CA ALA A 238 -38.04 4.41 8.43
C ALA A 238 -38.82 5.09 9.57
N ASN A 239 -38.22 6.09 10.21
CA ASN A 239 -38.88 6.89 11.25
C ASN A 239 -40.01 7.75 10.67
N LYS A 240 -39.83 8.30 9.46
CA LYS A 240 -40.90 9.01 8.74
C LYS A 240 -42.09 8.08 8.47
N ALA A 241 -41.83 6.86 7.98
CA ALA A 241 -42.84 5.81 7.76
C ALA A 241 -43.58 5.43 9.05
N ALA A 242 -42.83 5.21 10.12
CA ALA A 242 -43.35 4.84 11.43
C ALA A 242 -44.22 5.93 12.07
N ARG A 243 -44.12 7.20 11.64
CA ARG A 243 -44.93 8.32 12.15
C ARG A 243 -46.18 8.66 11.33
N LEU A 244 -46.38 8.08 10.14
CA LEU A 244 -47.59 8.28 9.33
C LEU A 244 -48.88 7.96 10.11
N ASP A 245 -49.89 8.83 10.01
CA ASP A 245 -51.19 8.59 10.63
C ASP A 245 -52.06 7.64 9.78
N PRO A 246 -52.71 6.62 10.39
CA PRO A 246 -53.50 5.63 9.66
C PRO A 246 -54.61 6.25 8.80
N ILE A 247 -55.25 7.30 9.33
CA ILE A 247 -56.37 7.99 8.67
C ILE A 247 -55.87 8.76 7.45
N GLU A 248 -54.73 9.46 7.54
CA GLU A 248 -54.15 10.18 6.40
C GLU A 248 -53.64 9.21 5.32
N SER A 249 -53.01 8.11 5.72
CA SER A 249 -52.47 7.12 4.77
C SER A 249 -53.52 6.37 3.94
N LEU A 250 -54.79 6.37 4.37
CA LEU A 250 -55.91 5.79 3.63
C LEU A 250 -56.64 6.81 2.73
N ARG A 251 -56.36 8.11 2.91
CA ARG A 251 -56.99 9.21 2.19
C ARG A 251 -56.17 9.67 0.97
N TYR A 252 -54.92 9.25 0.86
CA TYR A 252 -54.11 9.45 -0.33
C TYR A 252 -54.61 8.58 -1.49
N GLU A 253 -55.08 9.24 -2.56
CA GLU A 253 -55.12 8.71 -3.93
C GLU A 253 -53.75 8.84 -4.59
#